data_AF-A0A2T9Z4H9-F1
#
_entry.id   AF-A0A2T9Z4H9-F1
#
_cell.length_a   1.000
_cell.length_b   1.000
_cell.length_c   1.000
_cell.angle_alpha   90.00
_cell.angle_beta   90.00
_cell.angle_gamma   90.00
#
_symmetry.space_group_name_H-M   'P 1'
#
loop_
_entity.id
_entity.type
_entity.pdbx_description
1 polymer ?
#
loop_
_entity_poly.entity_id
_entity_poly.type
_entity_poly.pdbx_seq_one_letter_code
_entity_poly.pdbx_strand_id
1 'polypeptide(L)'
;MIYYYFCLKRSYYGFLVKYSGVDKLHPGHPHDVIPTLSRTIKDHLNPSVDIDGQIPHGMTTSEKFMTIPYTESFVSGMDPSLKHEWVQCAMLHPFEESCYIAPFKWLSSVTIKSLSVYLSLHAITTVIFRNKELVKDPLGTVFRIGKSGIRSSLFFGSLVSFAVSVPCMMRKILGRESAIAYWINGAVSGIPVLLEPASRRFEMAMFIFMRGLELIWRQVLRSKNVKSLPFVEDSIFSVSFAILMMFYQNEPSKLNNMLRVVLTRVYGKN
;
A
#
# COMPACT_ATOMS: atom_id res chain seq x y z
N MET A 1 -4.10 -7.43 -22.62
CA MET A 1 -5.49 -7.22 -22.15
C MET A 1 -5.60 -7.44 -20.62
N ILE A 2 -4.70 -6.86 -19.81
CA ILE A 2 -4.61 -7.08 -18.35
C ILE A 2 -5.18 -5.90 -17.54
N TYR A 3 -5.35 -4.75 -18.19
CA TYR A 3 -5.89 -3.51 -17.62
C TYR A 3 -7.32 -3.61 -17.09
N TYR A 4 -8.05 -4.67 -17.44
CA TYR A 4 -9.42 -4.83 -16.98
C TYR A 4 -9.48 -5.03 -15.47
N TYR A 5 -8.44 -5.53 -14.79
CA TYR A 5 -8.54 -5.92 -13.37
C TYR A 5 -8.29 -4.83 -12.33
N PHE A 6 -7.89 -3.62 -12.73
CA PHE A 6 -7.39 -2.64 -11.77
C PHE A 6 -8.43 -1.60 -11.33
N CYS A 7 -8.66 -1.54 -10.01
CA CYS A 7 -9.64 -0.65 -9.39
C CYS A 7 -9.15 0.82 -9.28
N LEU A 8 -7.85 1.06 -9.51
CA LEU A 8 -7.22 2.37 -9.36
C LEU A 8 -7.01 3.08 -10.71
N LYS A 9 -7.01 4.42 -10.69
CA LYS A 9 -6.63 5.24 -11.85
C LYS A 9 -5.20 4.91 -12.30
N ARG A 10 -4.97 4.84 -13.63
CA ARG A 10 -3.68 4.44 -14.22
C ARG A 10 -2.49 5.27 -13.74
N SER A 11 -2.65 6.58 -13.62
CA SER A 11 -1.61 7.50 -13.11
C SER A 11 -1.23 7.19 -11.66
N TYR A 12 -2.24 7.00 -10.81
CA TYR A 12 -2.03 6.65 -9.40
C TYR A 12 -1.41 5.26 -9.25
N TYR A 13 -1.84 4.29 -10.05
CA TYR A 13 -1.21 2.97 -10.04
C TYR A 13 0.26 3.03 -10.45
N GLY A 14 0.58 3.77 -11.51
CA GLY A 14 1.96 3.93 -11.96
C GLY A 14 2.85 4.58 -10.89
N PHE A 15 2.30 5.57 -10.18
CA PHE A 15 2.96 6.13 -9.01
C PHE A 15 3.23 5.05 -7.94
N LEU A 16 2.23 4.25 -7.56
CA LEU A 16 2.40 3.19 -6.56
C LEU A 16 3.45 2.16 -6.99
N VAL A 17 3.46 1.70 -8.24
CA VAL A 17 4.45 0.72 -8.73
C VAL A 17 5.87 1.26 -8.61
N LYS A 18 6.10 2.51 -9.03
CA LYS A 18 7.42 3.17 -8.96
C LYS A 18 7.93 3.34 -7.52
N TYR A 19 7.06 3.77 -6.61
CA TYR A 19 7.48 4.06 -5.24
C TYR A 19 7.46 2.83 -4.32
N SER A 20 6.62 1.83 -4.59
CA SER A 20 6.58 0.57 -3.82
C SER A 20 7.84 -0.28 -3.95
N GLY A 21 8.59 -0.14 -5.05
CA GLY A 21 9.76 -1.00 -5.31
C GLY A 21 9.41 -2.29 -6.05
N VAL A 22 8.16 -2.47 -6.46
CA VAL A 22 7.70 -3.58 -7.30
C VAL A 22 8.42 -3.57 -8.66
N ASP A 23 8.79 -2.40 -9.15
CA ASP A 23 9.66 -2.20 -10.32
C ASP A 23 11.01 -2.90 -10.21
N LYS A 24 11.57 -2.96 -9.00
CA LYS A 24 12.82 -3.70 -8.74
C LYS A 24 12.57 -5.19 -8.53
N LEU A 25 11.40 -5.54 -8.04
CA LEU A 25 11.02 -6.92 -7.76
C LEU A 25 10.75 -7.71 -9.05
N HIS A 26 10.08 -7.05 -10.01
CA HIS A 26 9.66 -7.63 -11.29
C HIS A 26 10.03 -6.66 -12.42
N PRO A 27 11.31 -6.56 -12.81
CA PRO A 27 11.80 -5.52 -13.71
C PRO A 27 11.19 -5.55 -15.12
N GLY A 28 10.78 -6.72 -15.61
CA GLY A 28 10.14 -6.85 -16.92
C GLY A 28 8.68 -6.40 -16.94
N HIS A 29 7.92 -6.73 -15.89
CA HIS A 29 6.45 -6.62 -15.87
C HIS A 29 5.88 -6.05 -14.56
N PRO A 30 6.36 -4.90 -14.08
CA PRO A 30 6.01 -4.43 -12.73
C PRO A 30 4.55 -3.96 -12.60
N HIS A 31 3.92 -3.58 -13.70
CA HIS A 31 2.51 -3.22 -13.76
C HIS A 31 1.57 -4.42 -13.82
N ASP A 32 2.09 -5.63 -14.09
CA ASP A 32 1.27 -6.82 -14.20
C ASP A 32 1.20 -7.57 -12.86
N VAL A 33 2.12 -7.30 -11.92
CA VAL A 33 2.25 -8.02 -10.64
C VAL A 33 0.95 -8.03 -9.83
N ILE A 34 0.40 -6.85 -9.53
CA ILE A 34 -0.81 -6.75 -8.68
C ILE A 34 -2.07 -7.24 -9.43
N PRO A 35 -2.30 -6.88 -10.71
CA PRO A 35 -3.39 -7.45 -11.49
C PRO A 35 -3.35 -8.98 -11.55
N THR A 36 -2.18 -9.57 -11.84
CA THR A 36 -2.03 -11.02 -11.93
C THR A 36 -2.19 -11.67 -10.57
N LEU A 37 -1.61 -11.11 -9.50
CA LEU A 37 -1.78 -11.64 -8.15
C LEU A 37 -3.25 -11.64 -7.74
N SER A 38 -3.95 -10.51 -7.97
CA SER A 38 -5.38 -10.38 -7.68
C SER A 38 -6.23 -11.39 -8.46
N ARG A 39 -5.90 -11.61 -9.75
CA ARG A 39 -6.57 -12.60 -10.59
C ARG A 39 -6.32 -14.03 -10.09
N THR A 40 -5.07 -14.39 -9.80
CA THR A 40 -4.71 -15.71 -9.27
C THR A 40 -5.44 -16.01 -7.97
N ILE A 41 -5.52 -15.03 -7.05
CA ILE A 41 -6.26 -15.16 -5.78
C ILE A 41 -7.76 -15.34 -6.06
N LYS A 42 -8.34 -14.51 -6.93
CA LYS A 42 -9.77 -14.58 -7.25
C LYS A 42 -10.14 -15.93 -7.87
N ASP A 43 -9.32 -16.42 -8.80
CA ASP A 43 -9.57 -17.66 -9.50
C ASP A 43 -9.41 -18.87 -8.54
N HIS A 44 -8.43 -18.84 -7.63
CA HIS A 44 -8.31 -19.85 -6.54
C HIS A 44 -9.51 -19.89 -5.60
N LEU A 45 -10.06 -18.72 -5.26
CA LEU A 45 -11.20 -18.61 -4.36
C LEU A 45 -12.52 -18.93 -5.05
N ASN A 46 -12.53 -19.11 -6.38
CA ASN A 46 -13.72 -19.40 -7.15
C ASN A 46 -13.88 -20.91 -7.37
N PRO A 47 -14.90 -21.57 -6.80
CA PRO A 47 -15.12 -23.01 -6.98
C PRO A 47 -15.36 -23.43 -8.43
N SER A 48 -15.75 -22.49 -9.32
CA SER A 48 -16.03 -22.77 -10.72
C SER A 48 -14.77 -22.79 -11.61
N VAL A 49 -13.61 -22.47 -11.06
CA VAL A 49 -12.34 -22.37 -11.81
C VAL A 49 -11.35 -23.35 -11.19
N ASP A 50 -10.97 -24.38 -11.94
CA ASP A 50 -9.97 -25.36 -11.50
C ASP A 50 -8.56 -24.84 -11.79
N ILE A 51 -8.06 -23.97 -10.91
CA ILE A 51 -6.67 -23.52 -10.93
C ILE A 51 -6.01 -23.94 -9.63
N ASP A 52 -5.10 -24.91 -9.73
CA ASP A 52 -4.18 -25.27 -8.66
C ASP A 52 -2.96 -24.35 -8.69
N GLY A 53 -2.80 -23.52 -7.67
CA GLY A 53 -1.60 -22.68 -7.47
C GLY A 53 -0.68 -23.18 -6.38
N GLN A 54 -0.91 -24.39 -5.86
CA GLN A 54 0.14 -25.14 -5.21
C GLN A 54 1.13 -25.62 -6.27
N ILE A 55 2.42 -25.56 -5.95
CA ILE A 55 3.48 -26.05 -6.82
C ILE A 55 3.82 -27.48 -6.37
N PRO A 56 3.65 -28.49 -7.24
CA PRO A 56 3.97 -29.88 -6.90
C PRO A 56 5.43 -30.04 -6.47
N HIS A 57 5.69 -30.95 -5.53
CA HIS A 57 7.05 -31.28 -5.11
C HIS A 57 7.88 -31.75 -6.31
N GLY A 58 9.03 -31.11 -6.52
CA GLY A 58 9.94 -31.40 -7.63
C GLY A 58 9.78 -30.48 -8.85
N MET A 59 8.65 -29.78 -8.97
CA MET A 59 8.44 -28.76 -10.00
C MET A 59 9.04 -27.42 -9.55
N THR A 60 9.69 -26.72 -10.47
CA THR A 60 10.21 -25.37 -10.24
C THR A 60 9.11 -24.33 -10.35
N THR A 61 9.36 -23.16 -9.80
CA THR A 61 8.39 -22.06 -9.84
C THR A 61 8.12 -21.60 -11.28
N SER A 62 9.16 -21.52 -12.09
CA SER A 62 9.09 -21.11 -13.50
C SER A 62 8.26 -22.09 -14.34
N GLU A 63 8.44 -23.40 -14.14
CA GLU A 63 7.64 -24.44 -14.79
C GLU A 63 6.15 -24.28 -14.46
N LYS A 64 5.80 -24.11 -13.18
CA LYS A 64 4.39 -23.91 -12.78
C LYS A 64 3.81 -22.63 -13.40
N PHE A 65 4.58 -21.55 -13.47
CA PHE A 65 4.13 -20.28 -14.05
C PHE A 65 3.81 -20.38 -15.55
N MET A 66 4.39 -21.33 -16.29
CA MET A 66 4.01 -21.60 -17.68
C MET A 66 2.68 -22.36 -17.80
N THR A 67 2.24 -23.05 -16.75
CA THR A 67 0.97 -23.81 -16.75
C THR A 67 -0.24 -22.93 -16.46
N ILE A 68 -0.04 -21.82 -15.75
CA ILE A 68 -1.11 -20.90 -15.38
C ILE A 68 -1.19 -19.82 -16.45
N PRO A 69 -2.39 -19.59 -17.06
CA PRO A 69 -2.56 -18.48 -17.99
C PRO A 69 -2.10 -17.17 -17.32
N TYR A 70 -1.69 -16.14 -18.08
CA TYR A 70 -1.35 -14.81 -17.56
C TYR A 70 -0.18 -14.70 -16.54
N THR A 71 0.50 -15.79 -16.15
CA THR A 71 1.73 -15.73 -15.33
C THR A 71 3.04 -15.88 -16.10
N GLU A 72 2.97 -16.26 -17.38
CA GLU A 72 4.12 -16.49 -18.28
C GLU A 72 5.08 -15.29 -18.34
N SER A 73 4.55 -14.06 -18.25
CA SER A 73 5.33 -12.83 -18.30
C SER A 73 6.35 -12.68 -17.16
N PHE A 74 6.18 -13.41 -16.05
CA PHE A 74 7.11 -13.34 -14.92
C PHE A 74 8.27 -14.35 -15.03
N VAL A 75 8.19 -15.32 -15.95
CA VAL A 75 9.18 -16.40 -16.08
C VAL A 75 10.55 -15.85 -16.48
N SER A 76 10.61 -14.89 -17.41
CA SER A 76 11.88 -14.36 -17.94
C SER A 76 12.71 -13.57 -16.92
N GLY A 77 12.10 -13.13 -15.82
CA GLY A 77 12.76 -12.35 -14.76
C GLY A 77 13.04 -13.15 -13.49
N MET A 78 12.69 -14.43 -13.45
CA MET A 78 12.81 -15.29 -12.28
C MET A 78 14.01 -16.22 -12.40
N ASP A 79 14.66 -16.51 -11.27
CA ASP A 79 15.69 -17.56 -11.21
C ASP A 79 15.01 -18.95 -11.41
N PRO A 80 15.38 -19.70 -12.45
CA PRO A 80 14.76 -20.99 -12.76
C PRO A 80 14.94 -22.05 -11.67
N SER A 81 15.93 -21.88 -10.78
CA SER A 81 16.22 -22.84 -9.72
C SER A 81 15.30 -22.71 -8.51
N LEU A 82 14.59 -21.57 -8.37
CA LEU A 82 13.80 -21.27 -7.18
C LEU A 82 12.57 -22.16 -7.05
N LYS A 83 12.37 -22.66 -5.84
CA LYS A 83 11.22 -23.48 -5.48
C LYS A 83 10.36 -22.78 -4.44
N HIS A 84 9.09 -22.59 -4.79
CA HIS A 84 8.06 -22.11 -3.88
C HIS A 84 7.00 -23.19 -3.74
N GLU A 85 6.31 -23.24 -2.61
CA GLU A 85 5.14 -24.12 -2.43
C GLU A 85 3.89 -23.55 -3.12
N TRP A 86 3.83 -22.24 -3.32
CA TRP A 86 2.65 -21.54 -3.83
C TRP A 86 3.02 -20.45 -4.85
N VAL A 87 2.24 -20.35 -5.92
CA VAL A 87 2.44 -19.38 -7.02
C VAL A 87 2.37 -17.93 -6.51
N GLN A 88 1.46 -17.63 -5.59
CA GLN A 88 1.34 -16.28 -5.02
C GLN A 88 2.55 -15.93 -4.12
N CYS A 89 3.25 -16.92 -3.53
CA CYS A 89 4.48 -16.66 -2.78
C CYS A 89 5.59 -16.21 -3.74
N ALA A 90 5.76 -16.95 -4.83
CA ALA A 90 6.72 -16.60 -5.87
C ALA A 90 6.50 -15.21 -6.47
N MET A 91 5.24 -14.77 -6.60
CA MET A 91 4.94 -13.41 -7.04
C MET A 91 5.32 -12.33 -6.02
N LEU A 92 5.19 -12.63 -4.72
CA LEU A 92 5.44 -11.69 -3.63
C LEU A 92 6.92 -11.61 -3.22
N HIS A 93 7.68 -12.68 -3.39
CA HIS A 93 9.11 -12.74 -3.05
C HIS A 93 9.90 -13.62 -4.05
N PRO A 94 10.00 -13.21 -5.32
CA PRO A 94 10.59 -14.00 -6.41
C PRO A 94 12.10 -14.26 -6.30
N PHE A 95 12.78 -13.73 -5.29
CA PHE A 95 14.23 -13.91 -5.06
C PHE A 95 14.55 -14.64 -3.75
N GLU A 96 13.54 -15.20 -3.09
CA GLU A 96 13.69 -15.85 -1.80
C GLU A 96 12.70 -17.02 -1.69
N GLU A 97 13.22 -18.24 -1.53
CA GLU A 97 12.39 -19.44 -1.37
C GLU A 97 11.66 -19.44 -0.02
N SER A 98 12.32 -18.90 1.01
CA SER A 98 11.81 -18.95 2.37
C SER A 98 10.82 -17.82 2.66
N CYS A 99 9.58 -18.22 2.93
CA CYS A 99 8.53 -17.31 3.43
C CYS A 99 8.87 -16.67 4.79
N TYR A 100 9.90 -17.16 5.50
CA TYR A 100 10.37 -16.61 6.78
C TYR A 100 11.47 -15.56 6.61
N ILE A 101 12.27 -15.64 5.56
CA ILE A 101 13.36 -14.70 5.28
C ILE A 101 12.85 -13.51 4.46
N ALA A 102 11.94 -13.76 3.51
CA ALA A 102 11.33 -12.73 2.67
C ALA A 102 10.80 -11.51 3.46
N PRO A 103 10.11 -11.66 4.62
CA PRO A 103 9.59 -10.53 5.38
C PRO A 103 10.70 -9.62 5.90
N PHE A 104 11.86 -10.16 6.30
CA PHE A 104 13.00 -9.38 6.76
C PHE A 104 13.67 -8.60 5.62
N LYS A 105 13.76 -9.20 4.42
CA LYS A 105 14.23 -8.51 3.21
C LYS A 105 13.29 -7.36 2.82
N TRP A 106 11.98 -7.59 2.90
CA TRP A 106 10.98 -6.54 2.68
C TRP A 106 11.09 -5.42 3.71
N LEU A 107 11.22 -5.76 4.99
CA LEU A 107 11.35 -4.80 6.08
C LEU A 107 12.54 -3.86 5.85
N SER A 108 13.73 -4.40 5.60
CA SER A 108 14.94 -3.59 5.42
C SER A 108 14.88 -2.73 4.15
N SER A 109 14.53 -3.33 3.02
CA SER A 109 14.46 -2.65 1.71
C SER A 109 13.47 -1.48 1.73
N VAL A 110 12.25 -1.72 2.24
CA VAL A 110 11.20 -0.70 2.31
C VAL A 110 11.54 0.36 3.35
N THR A 111 12.12 -0.02 4.49
CA THR A 111 12.54 0.96 5.51
C THR A 111 13.60 1.91 4.95
N ILE A 112 14.62 1.41 4.25
CA ILE A 112 15.69 2.25 3.68
C ILE A 112 15.12 3.18 2.60
N LYS A 113 14.29 2.65 1.69
CA LYS A 113 13.67 3.45 0.62
C LYS A 113 12.74 4.51 1.20
N SER A 114 11.90 4.15 2.18
CA SER A 114 10.99 5.06 2.86
C SER A 114 11.77 6.14 3.59
N LEU A 115 12.86 5.79 4.26
CA LEU A 115 13.71 6.75 4.99
C LEU A 115 14.25 7.83 4.08
N SER A 116 14.74 7.47 2.90
CA SER A 116 15.20 8.45 1.91
C SER A 116 14.09 9.44 1.54
N VAL A 117 12.88 8.95 1.24
CA VAL A 117 11.72 9.80 0.88
C VAL A 117 11.28 10.69 2.05
N TYR A 118 11.19 10.13 3.26
CA TYR A 118 10.78 10.86 4.46
C TYR A 118 11.79 11.94 4.84
N LEU A 119 13.09 11.63 4.76
CA LEU A 119 14.14 12.61 5.03
C LEU A 119 14.11 13.74 4.01
N SER A 120 13.92 13.46 2.72
CA SER A 120 13.78 14.51 1.70
C SER A 120 12.60 15.43 1.99
N LEU A 121 11.42 14.88 2.31
CA LEU A 121 10.24 15.69 2.61
C LEU A 121 10.42 16.50 3.90
N HIS A 122 10.98 15.90 4.95
CA HIS A 122 11.25 16.60 6.21
C HIS A 122 12.32 17.68 6.05
N ALA A 123 13.34 17.46 5.23
CA ALA A 123 14.34 18.46 4.91
C ALA A 123 13.68 19.68 4.23
N ILE A 124 12.87 19.46 3.20
CA ILE A 124 12.18 20.53 2.48
C ILE A 124 11.27 21.32 3.42
N THR A 125 10.39 20.63 4.15
CA THR A 125 9.45 21.28 5.07
C THR A 125 10.15 22.02 6.21
N THR A 126 11.28 21.50 6.70
CA THR A 126 12.07 22.17 7.75
C THR A 126 12.75 23.43 7.23
N VAL A 127 13.33 23.37 6.02
CA VAL A 127 13.96 24.55 5.40
C VAL A 127 12.92 25.64 5.14
N ILE A 128 11.73 25.29 4.67
CA ILE A 128 10.67 26.27 4.35
C ILE A 128 10.02 26.84 5.61
N PHE A 129 9.58 25.99 6.54
CA PHE A 129 8.73 26.39 7.66
C PHE A 129 9.47 26.60 8.97
N ARG A 130 10.68 26.06 9.13
CA ARG A 130 11.45 26.04 10.40
C ARG A 130 12.88 26.54 10.25
N ASN A 131 13.17 27.37 9.25
CA ASN A 131 14.48 27.97 9.02
C ASN A 131 15.08 28.65 10.28
N LYS A 132 14.26 29.34 11.07
CA LYS A 132 14.71 30.01 12.31
C LYS A 132 15.15 29.04 13.40
N GLU A 133 14.52 27.87 13.49
CA GLU A 133 14.89 26.81 14.45
C GLU A 133 16.18 26.13 13.98
N LEU A 134 16.32 25.92 12.67
CA LEU A 134 17.49 25.32 12.06
C LEU A 134 18.78 26.14 12.27
N VAL A 135 18.67 27.48 12.27
CA VAL A 135 19.81 28.37 12.53
C VAL A 135 20.20 28.39 14.01
N LYS A 136 19.22 28.25 14.93
CA LYS A 136 19.46 28.31 16.37
C LYS A 136 19.98 27.00 16.96
N ASP A 137 19.43 25.87 16.53
CA ASP A 137 19.83 24.53 16.99
C ASP A 137 19.82 23.54 15.81
N PRO A 138 20.90 23.54 15.00
CA PRO A 138 20.98 22.67 13.82
C PRO A 138 21.04 21.18 14.20
N LEU A 139 21.81 20.83 15.23
CA LEU A 139 22.01 19.43 15.64
C LEU A 139 20.73 18.84 16.23
N GLY A 140 20.08 19.52 17.19
CA GLY A 140 18.85 19.03 17.80
C GLY A 140 17.69 18.93 16.81
N THR A 141 17.63 19.83 15.82
CA THR A 141 16.65 19.75 14.73
C THR A 141 16.89 18.52 13.84
N VAL A 142 18.14 18.28 13.43
CA VAL A 142 18.50 17.12 12.59
C VAL A 142 18.24 15.81 13.33
N PHE A 143 18.65 15.69 14.59
CA PHE A 143 18.40 14.47 15.39
C PHE A 143 16.90 14.20 15.56
N ARG A 144 16.08 15.23 15.78
CA ARG A 144 14.64 15.11 15.91
C ARG A 144 13.99 14.63 14.62
N ILE A 145 14.41 15.19 13.48
CA ILE A 145 13.97 14.76 12.15
C ILE A 145 14.40 13.33 11.87
N GLY A 146 15.66 12.99 12.15
CA GLY A 146 16.20 11.65 11.96
C GLY A 146 15.44 10.60 12.78
N LYS A 147 15.21 10.86 14.07
CA LYS A 147 14.43 9.98 14.96
C LYS A 147 12.99 9.79 14.45
N SER A 148 12.33 10.88 14.04
CA SER A 148 10.98 10.82 13.48
C SER A 148 10.93 10.07 12.15
N GLY A 149 11.92 10.30 11.29
CA GLY A 149 12.06 9.66 9.98
C GLY A 149 12.31 8.16 10.11
N ILE A 150 13.22 7.74 10.99
CA ILE A 150 13.50 6.31 11.26
C ILE A 150 12.25 5.62 11.78
N ARG A 151 11.57 6.20 12.77
CA ARG A 151 10.31 5.65 13.31
C ARG A 151 9.26 5.48 12.21
N SER A 152 9.04 6.52 11.39
CA SER A 152 8.04 6.47 10.32
C SER A 152 8.41 5.45 9.24
N SER A 153 9.70 5.34 8.93
CA SER A 153 10.19 4.39 7.93
C SER A 153 10.08 2.95 8.40
N LEU A 154 10.34 2.71 9.69
CA LEU A 154 10.15 1.41 10.32
C LEU A 154 8.67 1.02 10.36
N PHE A 155 7.76 1.97 10.61
CA PHE A 155 6.32 1.76 10.48
C PHE A 155 5.95 1.27 9.07
N PHE A 156 6.36 1.98 8.02
CA PHE A 156 6.07 1.59 6.64
C PHE A 156 6.69 0.24 6.26
N GLY A 157 7.95 0.00 6.64
CA GLY A 157 8.63 -1.26 6.41
C GLY A 157 7.92 -2.44 7.09
N SER A 158 7.49 -2.26 8.34
CA SER A 158 6.76 -3.29 9.10
C SER A 158 5.39 -3.57 8.51
N LEU A 159 4.67 -2.53 8.09
CA LEU A 159 3.36 -2.65 7.43
C LEU A 159 3.46 -3.50 6.16
N VAL A 160 4.44 -3.23 5.29
CA VAL A 160 4.63 -4.00 4.05
C VAL A 160 5.12 -5.43 4.34
N SER A 161 6.05 -5.59 5.29
CA SER A 161 6.55 -6.89 5.71
C SER A 161 5.43 -7.81 6.21
N PHE A 162 4.49 -7.29 7.01
CA PHE A 162 3.31 -8.04 7.42
C PHE A 162 2.33 -8.28 6.27
N ALA A 163 2.08 -7.27 5.44
CA ALA A 163 1.17 -7.37 4.30
C ALA A 163 1.55 -8.49 3.33
N VAL A 164 2.85 -8.73 3.14
CA VAL A 164 3.40 -9.79 2.29
C VAL A 164 3.45 -11.14 3.03
N SER A 165 3.87 -11.14 4.30
CA SER A 165 4.18 -12.38 5.04
C SER A 165 2.95 -13.12 5.55
N VAL A 166 1.92 -12.40 6.01
CA VAL A 166 0.74 -13.02 6.63
C VAL A 166 0.00 -13.93 5.64
N PRO A 167 -0.27 -13.56 4.37
CA PRO A 167 -0.87 -14.47 3.40
C PRO A 167 -0.01 -15.71 3.13
N CYS A 168 1.33 -15.58 3.11
CA CYS A 168 2.23 -16.73 2.94
C CYS A 168 2.13 -17.68 4.15
N MET A 169 2.17 -17.15 5.37
CA MET A 169 2.04 -17.95 6.59
C MET A 169 0.67 -18.62 6.70
N MET A 170 -0.41 -17.91 6.37
CA MET A 170 -1.77 -18.45 6.39
C MET A 170 -1.94 -19.60 5.40
N ARG A 171 -1.35 -19.51 4.20
CA ARG A 171 -1.35 -20.62 3.23
C ARG A 171 -0.64 -21.86 3.76
N LYS A 172 0.49 -21.68 4.45
CA LYS A 172 1.22 -22.79 5.09
C LYS A 172 0.44 -23.43 6.24
N ILE A 173 -0.27 -22.62 7.04
CA ILE A 173 -1.06 -23.11 8.19
C ILE A 173 -2.35 -23.79 7.73
N LEU A 174 -3.06 -23.20 6.76
CA LEU A 174 -4.35 -23.70 6.28
C LEU A 174 -4.23 -24.78 5.21
N GLY A 175 -3.06 -24.89 4.55
CA GLY A 175 -2.83 -25.78 3.41
C GLY A 175 -3.65 -25.40 2.17
N ARG A 176 -4.24 -24.20 2.14
CA ARG A 176 -5.11 -23.72 1.06
C ARG A 176 -5.14 -22.19 0.99
N GLU A 177 -5.54 -21.69 -0.17
CA GLU A 177 -5.91 -20.29 -0.35
C GLU A 177 -7.28 -20.02 0.30
N SER A 178 -7.40 -18.95 1.10
CA SER A 178 -8.64 -18.65 1.81
C SER A 178 -8.89 -17.16 1.95
N ALA A 179 -10.13 -16.74 1.73
CA ALA A 179 -10.54 -15.35 1.87
C ALA A 179 -10.28 -14.79 3.28
N ILE A 180 -10.40 -15.61 4.32
CA ILE A 180 -10.16 -15.19 5.71
C ILE A 180 -8.70 -14.79 5.94
N ALA A 181 -7.75 -15.37 5.20
CA ALA A 181 -6.34 -15.04 5.31
C ALA A 181 -6.08 -13.55 4.98
N TYR A 182 -6.83 -12.97 4.04
CA TYR A 182 -6.71 -11.58 3.65
C TYR A 182 -7.35 -10.62 4.66
N TRP A 183 -8.43 -11.04 5.33
CA TRP A 183 -8.99 -10.28 6.45
C TRP A 183 -8.03 -10.23 7.63
N ILE A 184 -7.42 -11.38 7.97
CA ILE A 184 -6.38 -11.47 9.01
C ILE A 184 -5.17 -10.63 8.61
N ASN A 185 -4.75 -10.68 7.34
CA ASN A 185 -3.68 -9.85 6.83
C ASN A 185 -3.94 -8.36 7.04
N GLY A 186 -5.15 -7.88 6.72
CA GLY A 186 -5.56 -6.50 6.98
C GLY A 186 -5.44 -6.10 8.46
N ALA A 187 -5.90 -6.96 9.37
CA ALA A 187 -5.80 -6.71 10.81
C ALA A 187 -4.33 -6.68 11.29
N VAL A 188 -3.52 -7.67 10.91
CA VAL A 188 -2.13 -7.81 11.37
C VAL A 188 -1.23 -6.73 10.76
N SER A 189 -1.35 -6.47 9.46
CA SER A 189 -0.59 -5.40 8.78
C SER A 189 -0.95 -3.99 9.26
N GLY A 190 -2.08 -3.81 9.94
CA GLY A 190 -2.46 -2.56 10.58
C GLY A 190 -1.76 -2.29 11.92
N ILE A 191 -1.34 -3.33 12.65
CA ILE A 191 -0.70 -3.20 13.98
C ILE A 191 0.52 -2.26 13.99
N PRO A 192 1.42 -2.26 12.98
CA PRO A 192 2.53 -1.33 12.90
C PRO A 192 2.17 0.15 13.06
N VAL A 193 0.91 0.55 12.83
CA VAL A 193 0.45 1.95 13.06
C VAL A 193 0.73 2.42 14.50
N LEU A 194 0.85 1.50 15.46
CA LEU A 194 1.18 1.82 16.85
C LEU A 194 2.60 2.38 17.02
N LEU A 195 3.50 2.14 16.06
CA LEU A 195 4.83 2.75 16.03
C LEU A 195 4.78 4.27 15.79
N GLU A 196 3.72 4.76 15.14
CA GLU A 196 3.51 6.20 14.94
C GLU A 196 3.08 6.89 16.25
N PRO A 197 3.39 8.20 16.42
CA PRO A 197 2.88 9.00 17.52
C PRO A 197 1.34 9.03 17.53
N ALA A 198 0.74 8.98 18.71
CA ALA A 198 -0.72 8.94 18.88
C ALA A 198 -1.46 10.07 18.13
N SER A 199 -0.85 11.25 18.02
CA SER A 199 -1.40 12.39 17.28
C SER A 199 -1.57 12.15 15.78
N ARG A 200 -0.79 11.25 15.17
CA ARG A 200 -0.82 10.95 13.73
C ARG A 200 -1.59 9.67 13.41
N ARG A 201 -1.80 8.78 14.39
CA ARG A 201 -2.43 7.46 14.17
C ARG A 201 -3.82 7.59 13.56
N PHE A 202 -4.66 8.46 14.12
CA PHE A 202 -6.03 8.64 13.64
C PHE A 202 -6.07 9.23 12.23
N GLU A 203 -5.22 10.22 11.94
CA GLU A 203 -5.11 10.82 10.61
C GLU A 203 -4.72 9.77 9.55
N MET A 204 -3.71 8.95 9.85
CA MET A 204 -3.27 7.88 8.95
C MET A 204 -4.32 6.78 8.79
N ALA A 205 -4.96 6.37 9.89
CA ALA A 205 -6.02 5.37 9.87
C ALA A 205 -7.21 5.84 9.03
N MET A 206 -7.67 7.08 9.23
CA MET A 206 -8.74 7.68 8.43
C MET A 206 -8.36 7.80 6.96
N PHE A 207 -7.12 8.20 6.65
CA PHE A 207 -6.65 8.25 5.27
C PHE A 207 -6.76 6.89 4.58
N ILE A 208 -6.24 5.83 5.21
CA ILE A 208 -6.27 4.47 4.65
C ILE A 208 -7.71 3.95 4.59
N PHE A 209 -8.52 4.20 5.62
CA PHE A 209 -9.93 3.80 5.68
C PHE A 209 -10.72 4.41 4.51
N MET A 210 -10.58 5.71 4.27
CA MET A 210 -11.26 6.38 3.16
C MET A 210 -10.80 5.83 1.80
N ARG A 211 -9.51 5.50 1.66
CA ARG A 211 -9.01 4.80 0.44
C ARG A 211 -9.58 3.39 0.30
N GLY A 212 -9.74 2.67 1.40
CA GLY A 212 -10.40 1.36 1.42
C GLY A 212 -11.86 1.45 0.96
N LEU A 213 -12.62 2.43 1.47
CA LEU A 213 -13.99 2.67 1.03
C LEU A 213 -14.09 3.02 -0.46
N GLU A 214 -13.18 3.86 -0.96
CA GLU A 214 -13.10 4.18 -2.39
C GLU A 214 -12.89 2.91 -3.24
N LEU A 215 -11.96 2.03 -2.82
CA LEU A 215 -11.68 0.77 -3.49
C LEU A 215 -12.88 -0.18 -3.47
N ILE A 216 -13.58 -0.28 -2.33
CA ILE A 216 -14.80 -1.09 -2.19
C ILE A 216 -15.89 -0.55 -3.11
N TRP A 217 -16.13 0.76 -3.12
CA TRP A 217 -17.13 1.39 -3.99
C TRP A 217 -16.87 1.09 -5.47
N ARG A 218 -15.62 1.29 -5.92
CA ARG A 218 -15.21 1.01 -7.30
C ARG A 218 -15.33 -0.48 -7.63
N GLN A 219 -15.04 -1.38 -6.69
CA GLN A 219 -15.22 -2.82 -6.86
C GLN A 219 -16.69 -3.21 -7.00
N VAL A 220 -17.59 -2.63 -6.20
CA VAL A 220 -19.04 -2.88 -6.27
C VAL A 220 -19.61 -2.44 -7.61
N LEU A 221 -19.28 -1.21 -8.04
CA LEU A 221 -19.69 -0.68 -9.35
C LEU A 221 -19.26 -1.62 -10.48
N ARG A 222 -18.03 -2.09 -10.42
CA ARG A 222 -17.48 -3.01 -11.42
C ARG A 222 -18.14 -4.39 -11.41
N SER A 223 -18.43 -4.94 -10.22
CA SER A 223 -19.15 -6.22 -10.09
C SER A 223 -20.52 -6.16 -10.78
N LYS A 224 -21.18 -5.01 -10.72
CA LYS A 224 -22.47 -4.75 -11.39
C LYS A 224 -22.33 -4.28 -12.83
N ASN A 225 -21.11 -4.14 -13.35
CA ASN A 225 -20.81 -3.53 -14.65
C ASN A 225 -21.42 -2.12 -14.82
N VAL A 226 -21.54 -1.37 -13.73
CA VAL A 226 -22.09 0.00 -13.70
C VAL A 226 -20.94 1.00 -13.59
N LYS A 227 -21.03 2.11 -14.33
CA LYS A 227 -20.08 3.23 -14.18
C LYS A 227 -20.53 4.13 -13.04
N SER A 228 -19.57 4.64 -12.26
CA SER A 228 -19.89 5.70 -11.28
C SER A 228 -20.52 6.88 -12.00
N LEU A 229 -21.57 7.45 -11.42
CA LEU A 229 -22.15 8.69 -11.92
C LEU A 229 -21.09 9.80 -11.84
N PRO A 230 -20.94 10.64 -12.88
CA PRO A 230 -19.85 11.60 -13.00
C PRO A 230 -19.83 12.62 -11.84
N PHE A 231 -21.00 12.97 -11.29
CA PHE A 231 -21.14 14.03 -10.29
C PHE A 231 -21.10 13.56 -8.84
N VAL A 232 -20.99 12.25 -8.56
CA VAL A 232 -21.07 11.75 -7.18
C VAL A 232 -19.84 12.16 -6.38
N GLU A 233 -18.64 12.01 -6.95
CA GLU A 233 -17.40 12.41 -6.30
C GLU A 233 -17.40 13.92 -6.02
N ASP A 234 -17.81 14.72 -7.01
CA ASP A 234 -17.90 16.18 -6.90
C ASP A 234 -18.95 16.62 -5.87
N SER A 235 -20.12 15.98 -5.86
CA SER A 235 -21.19 16.31 -4.90
C SER A 235 -20.78 16.01 -3.47
N ILE A 236 -20.15 14.85 -3.22
CA ILE A 236 -19.64 14.49 -1.89
C ILE A 236 -18.58 15.51 -1.44
N PHE A 237 -17.68 15.91 -2.35
CA PHE A 237 -16.68 16.92 -2.06
C PHE A 237 -17.32 18.28 -1.75
N SER A 238 -18.25 18.76 -2.58
CA SER A 238 -18.96 20.02 -2.39
C SER A 238 -19.73 20.06 -1.08
N VAL A 239 -20.46 18.99 -0.73
CA VAL A 239 -21.19 18.88 0.54
C VAL A 239 -20.22 18.88 1.72
N SER A 240 -19.13 18.10 1.65
CA SER A 240 -18.12 18.06 2.71
C SER A 240 -17.45 19.42 2.91
N PHE A 241 -17.15 20.13 1.82
CA PHE A 241 -16.57 21.46 1.87
C PHE A 241 -17.55 22.52 2.37
N ALA A 242 -18.83 22.43 2.00
CA ALA A 242 -19.88 23.29 2.53
C ALA A 242 -20.02 23.14 4.05
N ILE A 243 -19.98 21.91 4.57
CA ILE A 243 -19.99 21.63 6.01
C ILE A 243 -18.74 22.21 6.68
N LEU A 244 -17.55 22.03 6.09
CA LEU A 244 -16.30 22.61 6.59
C LEU A 244 -16.39 24.15 6.70
N MET A 245 -16.92 24.81 5.67
CA MET A 245 -17.09 26.26 5.66
C MET A 245 -18.15 26.73 6.66
N MET A 246 -19.22 25.96 6.85
CA MET A 246 -20.23 26.25 7.87
C MET A 246 -19.61 26.22 9.28
N PHE A 247 -18.77 25.23 9.59
CA PHE A 247 -18.02 25.22 10.85
C PHE A 247 -17.01 26.35 10.95
N TYR A 248 -16.34 26.70 9.85
CA TYR A 248 -15.37 27.80 9.82
C TYR A 248 -16.02 29.15 10.14
N GLN A 249 -17.22 29.40 9.62
CA GLN A 249 -17.95 30.66 9.83
C GLN A 249 -18.59 30.74 11.22
N ASN A 250 -19.22 29.66 11.69
CA ASN A 250 -20.01 29.70 12.92
C ASN A 250 -19.20 29.35 14.18
N GLU A 251 -18.28 28.39 14.09
CA GLU A 251 -17.58 27.85 15.25
C GLU A 251 -16.10 27.48 14.91
N PRO A 252 -15.26 28.46 14.54
CA PRO A 252 -13.88 28.20 14.10
C PRO A 252 -12.99 27.55 15.18
N SER A 253 -13.41 27.59 16.46
CA SER A 253 -12.73 26.92 17.57
C SER A 253 -12.85 25.39 17.53
N LYS A 254 -13.85 24.83 16.84
CA LYS A 254 -14.04 23.37 16.70
C LYS A 254 -13.19 22.75 15.57
N LEU A 255 -12.58 23.58 14.72
CA LEU A 255 -11.71 23.11 13.65
C LEU A 255 -10.29 22.81 14.17
N ASN A 256 -9.65 21.80 13.58
CA ASN A 256 -8.22 21.56 13.79
C ASN A 256 -7.43 22.82 13.41
N ASN A 257 -6.44 23.18 14.23
CA ASN A 257 -5.62 24.38 14.08
C ASN A 257 -4.99 24.49 12.68
N MET A 258 -4.56 23.38 12.06
CA MET A 258 -4.02 23.41 10.70
C MET A 258 -5.06 23.87 9.67
N LEU A 259 -6.25 23.26 9.69
CA LEU A 259 -7.37 23.62 8.80
C LEU A 259 -7.78 25.08 9.00
N ARG A 260 -7.89 25.51 10.26
CA ARG A 260 -8.21 26.91 10.61
C ARG A 260 -7.18 27.89 10.06
N VAL A 261 -5.89 27.61 10.23
CA VAL A 261 -4.80 28.48 9.74
C VAL A 261 -4.82 28.58 8.21
N VAL A 262 -4.99 27.45 7.51
CA VAL A 262 -5.07 27.43 6.04
C VAL A 262 -6.28 28.22 5.56
N LEU A 263 -7.48 27.94 6.10
CA LEU A 263 -8.71 28.64 5.71
C LEU A 263 -8.61 30.15 6.01
N THR A 264 -8.05 30.53 7.15
CA THR A 264 -7.84 31.94 7.51
C THR A 264 -6.85 32.63 6.58
N ARG A 265 -5.85 31.92 6.07
CA ARG A 265 -4.90 32.47 5.11
C ARG A 265 -5.50 32.67 3.71
N VAL A 266 -6.43 31.79 3.32
CA VAL A 266 -7.09 31.84 2.00
C VAL A 266 -8.26 32.82 2.00
N TYR A 267 -9.11 32.80 3.02
CA TYR A 267 -10.37 33.55 3.07
C TYR A 267 -10.34 34.76 4.02
N GLY A 268 -9.26 34.96 4.79
CA GLY A 268 -9.17 36.00 5.81
C GLY A 268 -9.78 35.55 7.15
N LYS A 269 -9.66 36.36 8.21
CA LYS A 269 -10.43 36.15 9.44
C LYS A 269 -11.83 36.71 9.23
N ASN A 270 -12.85 35.91 9.54
CA ASN A 270 -14.17 36.42 9.86
C ASN A 270 -14.17 37.04 11.25
#